data_AF-A0A353XZ20-F1
#
_entry.id   AF-A0A353XZ20-F1
#
_cell.length_a   1.000
_cell.length_b   1.000
_cell.length_c   1.000
_cell.angle_alpha   90.00
_cell.angle_beta   90.00
_cell.angle_gamma   90.00
#
_symmetry.space_group_name_H-M   'P 1'
#
loop_
_entity.id
_entity.type
_entity.pdbx_description
1 polymer ?
#
loop_
_entity_poly.entity_id
_entity_poly.type
_entity_poly.pdbx_seq_one_letter_code
_entity_poly.pdbx_strand_id
1 'polypeptide(L)'
;YGLQQVAIEYQGKEPGPKQLVRVIETARQQKIAFLLVQQQFSGNTAKIVADELGVELIRTNPLAYDLSATLQQMAAAIAGGRHE
;
A
#
# COMPACT_ATOMS: atom_id res chain seq x y z
N TYR A 1 11.07 -13.11 0.36
CA TYR A 1 9.75 -13.03 1.03
C TYR A 1 8.57 -13.55 0.20
N GLY A 2 8.70 -13.84 -1.11
CA GLY A 2 7.61 -14.42 -1.90
C GLY A 2 6.37 -13.51 -2.05
N LEU A 3 6.54 -12.20 -1.84
CA LEU A 3 5.45 -11.23 -1.87
C LEU A 3 5.16 -10.81 -3.31
N GLN A 4 3.88 -10.63 -3.62
CA GLN A 4 3.42 -9.95 -4.81
C GLN A 4 2.75 -8.64 -4.41
N GLN A 5 3.13 -7.56 -5.08
CA GLN A 5 2.63 -6.22 -4.78
C GLN A 5 1.88 -5.65 -5.98
N VAL A 6 0.83 -4.89 -5.70
CA VAL A 6 0.12 -4.07 -6.70
C VAL A 6 0.54 -2.62 -6.49
N ALA A 7 1.26 -2.04 -7.45
CA ALA A 7 1.70 -0.66 -7.38
C ALA A 7 0.57 0.30 -7.75
N ILE A 8 0.34 1.33 -6.92
CA ILE A 8 -0.62 2.40 -7.19
C ILE A 8 0.03 3.49 -8.06
N GLU A 9 1.18 3.99 -7.62
CA GLU A 9 2.00 4.94 -8.35
C GLU A 9 3.17 4.23 -9.04
N TYR A 10 3.54 4.71 -10.22
CA TYR A 10 4.70 4.20 -10.96
C TYR A 10 5.68 5.34 -11.22
N GLN A 11 6.93 5.18 -10.77
CA GLN A 11 8.00 6.19 -10.91
C GLN A 11 7.64 7.58 -10.35
N GLY A 12 6.89 7.63 -9.24
CA GLY A 12 6.49 8.89 -8.60
C GLY A 12 5.44 9.69 -9.38
N LYS A 13 4.77 9.07 -10.35
CA LYS A 13 3.63 9.66 -11.06
C LYS A 13 2.34 9.10 -10.50
N GLU A 14 1.38 9.99 -10.27
CA GLU A 14 0.02 9.62 -9.92
C GLU A 14 -0.63 8.82 -11.06
N PRO A 15 -1.41 7.77 -10.75
CA PRO A 15 -2.12 7.01 -11.75
C PRO A 15 -3.20 7.88 -12.41
N GLY A 16 -3.33 7.78 -13.73
CA GLY A 16 -4.50 8.34 -14.41
C GLY A 16 -5.79 7.59 -14.02
N PRO A 17 -6.99 8.14 -14.30
CA PRO A 17 -8.26 7.56 -13.86
C PRO A 17 -8.46 6.09 -14.25
N LYS A 18 -8.14 5.72 -15.51
CA LYS A 18 -8.24 4.33 -15.99
C LYS A 18 -7.28 3.38 -15.27
N GLN A 19 -6.10 3.88 -14.91
CA GLN A 19 -5.11 3.08 -14.19
C GLN A 19 -5.53 2.87 -12.74
N LEU A 20 -6.06 3.92 -12.10
CA LEU A 20 -6.60 3.83 -10.74
C LEU A 20 -7.72 2.78 -10.64
N VAL A 21 -8.68 2.80 -11.59
CA VAL A 21 -9.73 1.78 -11.68
C VAL A 21 -9.12 0.37 -11.81
N ARG A 22 -8.13 0.20 -12.69
CA ARG A 22 -7.47 -1.11 -12.86
C ARG A 22 -6.78 -1.58 -11.59
N VAL A 23 -6.15 -0.67 -10.85
CA VAL A 23 -5.50 -0.97 -9.57
C VAL A 23 -6.53 -1.43 -8.54
N ILE A 24 -7.64 -0.71 -8.39
CA ILE A 24 -8.73 -1.07 -7.46
C ILE A 24 -9.30 -2.45 -7.81
N GLU A 25 -9.62 -2.70 -9.08
CA GLU A 25 -10.16 -4.00 -9.51
C GLU A 25 -9.18 -5.15 -9.28
N THR A 26 -7.89 -4.94 -9.58
CA THR A 26 -6.84 -5.95 -9.34
C THR A 26 -6.70 -6.22 -7.84
N ALA A 27 -6.68 -5.17 -7.03
CA ALA A 27 -6.57 -5.26 -5.57
C ALA A 27 -7.75 -6.00 -4.94
N ARG A 28 -8.98 -5.74 -5.43
CA ARG A 28 -10.19 -6.46 -5.02
C ARG A 28 -10.14 -7.94 -5.39
N GLN A 29 -9.72 -8.26 -6.62
CA GLN A 29 -9.59 -9.65 -7.08
C GLN A 29 -8.53 -10.43 -6.29
N GLN A 30 -7.42 -9.77 -5.95
CA GLN A 30 -6.34 -10.36 -5.17
C GLN A 30 -6.60 -10.35 -3.66
N LYS A 31 -7.73 -9.79 -3.21
CA LYS A 31 -8.11 -9.68 -1.79
C LYS A 31 -6.99 -9.10 -0.94
N ILE A 32 -6.43 -7.97 -1.35
CA ILE A 32 -5.37 -7.32 -0.57
C ILE A 32 -5.88 -6.99 0.83
N ALA A 33 -5.04 -7.17 1.85
CA ALA A 33 -5.43 -6.96 3.24
C ALA A 33 -5.15 -5.53 3.74
N PHE A 34 -4.17 -4.85 3.15
CA PHE A 34 -3.74 -3.50 3.56
C PHE A 34 -3.03 -2.77 2.42
N LEU A 35 -2.96 -1.44 2.53
CA LEU A 35 -2.15 -0.56 1.69
C LEU A 35 -0.97 0.00 2.48
N LEU A 36 0.16 0.16 1.81
CA LEU A 36 1.32 0.88 2.34
C LEU A 36 1.51 2.17 1.55
N VAL A 37 1.71 3.29 2.25
CA VAL A 37 2.13 4.56 1.65
C VAL A 37 3.33 5.12 2.38
N GLN A 38 4.26 5.72 1.65
CA GLN A 38 5.42 6.39 2.24
C GLN A 38 5.04 7.82 2.62
N GLN A 39 5.50 8.30 3.78
CA GLN A 39 5.18 9.64 4.31
C GLN A 39 5.55 10.78 3.35
N GLN A 40 6.49 10.54 2.44
CA GLN A 40 6.99 11.50 1.46
C GLN A 40 6.02 11.76 0.31
N PHE A 41 4.93 10.98 0.19
CA PHE A 41 3.91 11.13 -0.86
C PHE A 41 2.62 11.71 -0.27
N SER A 42 1.84 12.41 -1.11
CA SER A 42 0.62 13.13 -0.70
C SER A 42 -0.40 12.21 0.00
N GLY A 43 -0.41 10.92 -0.33
CA GLY A 43 -1.27 9.90 0.26
C GLY A 43 -2.75 10.01 -0.12
N ASN A 44 -3.16 11.01 -0.90
CA ASN A 44 -4.55 11.23 -1.30
C ASN A 44 -5.08 10.06 -2.13
N THR A 45 -4.34 9.66 -3.17
CA THR A 45 -4.72 8.52 -4.01
C THR A 45 -4.75 7.22 -3.21
N ALA A 46 -3.77 7.00 -2.33
CA ALA A 46 -3.74 5.82 -1.47
C ALA A 46 -4.94 5.75 -0.51
N LYS A 47 -5.37 6.90 0.03
CA LYS A 47 -6.57 7.01 0.87
C LYS A 47 -7.84 6.64 0.09
N ILE A 48 -8.02 7.18 -1.11
CA ILE A 48 -9.16 6.85 -1.97
C ILE A 48 -9.22 5.35 -2.23
N VAL A 49 -8.09 4.73 -2.60
CA VAL A 49 -8.04 3.29 -2.85
C VAL A 49 -8.34 2.48 -1.59
N ALA A 50 -7.84 2.89 -0.43
CA ALA A 50 -8.11 2.22 0.85
C ALA A 50 -9.60 2.30 1.23
N ASP A 51 -10.22 3.47 1.08
CA ASP A 51 -11.64 3.69 1.34
C ASP A 51 -12.52 2.83 0.39
N GLU A 52 -12.19 2.79 -0.90
CA GLU A 52 -12.92 1.99 -1.91
C GLU A 52 -12.79 0.46 -1.71
N LEU A 53 -11.69 0.01 -1.12
CA LEU A 53 -11.44 -1.40 -0.84
C LEU A 53 -11.85 -1.81 0.57
N GLY A 54 -12.10 -0.85 1.47
CA GLY A 54 -12.40 -1.11 2.87
C GLY A 54 -11.23 -1.73 3.64
N VAL A 55 -9.99 -1.36 3.31
CA VAL A 55 -8.77 -1.93 3.90
C VAL A 55 -7.93 -0.88 4.61
N GLU A 56 -7.05 -1.32 5.50
CA GLU A 56 -6.20 -0.41 6.29
C GLU A 56 -5.15 0.30 5.42
N LEU A 57 -4.99 1.62 5.62
CA LEU A 57 -3.89 2.39 5.05
C LEU A 57 -2.80 2.64 6.08
N ILE A 58 -1.64 2.02 5.89
CA ILE A 58 -0.49 2.10 6.78
C ILE A 58 0.53 3.09 6.20
N ARG A 59 0.92 4.07 7.01
CA ARG A 59 1.98 5.03 6.67
C ARG A 59 3.34 4.51 7.12
N THR A 60 4.33 4.58 6.23
CA THR A 60 5.70 4.11 6.45
C THR A 60 6.70 5.25 6.23
N ASN A 61 7.82 5.24 6.95
CA ASN A 61 8.87 6.24 6.78
C ASN A 61 10.21 5.58 6.42
N PRO A 62 10.50 5.35 5.13
CA PRO A 62 11.76 4.74 4.72
C PRO A 62 13.00 5.59 5.02
N LEU A 63 12.81 6.87 5.36
CA LEU A 63 13.87 7.82 5.71
C LEU A 63 13.97 8.03 7.23
N ALA A 64 13.29 7.22 8.04
CA ALA A 64 13.43 7.26 9.48
C ALA A 64 14.89 6.94 9.88
N TYR A 65 15.39 7.64 10.89
CA TYR A 65 16.70 7.34 11.49
C TYR A 65 16.77 5.88 11.96
N ASP A 66 15.67 5.38 12.54
CA ASP A 66 15.51 3.97 12.90
C ASP A 66 14.85 3.19 11.75
N LEU A 67 15.68 2.77 10.80
CA LEU A 67 15.25 1.93 9.68
C LEU A 67 14.73 0.57 10.15
N SER A 68 15.31 0.01 11.23
CA SER A 68 14.94 -1.32 11.74
C SER A 68 13.51 -1.32 12.25
N ALA A 69 13.12 -0.30 13.02
CA ALA A 69 11.74 -0.13 13.48
C ALA A 69 10.76 -0.02 12.30
N THR A 70 11.12 0.70 11.24
CA THR A 70 10.28 0.82 10.02
C THR A 70 10.10 -0.53 9.32
N LEU A 71 11.19 -1.29 9.15
CA LEU A 71 11.14 -2.62 8.55
C LEU A 71 10.32 -3.60 9.41
N GLN A 72 10.43 -3.53 10.73
CA GLN A 72 9.62 -4.33 11.65
C GLN A 72 8.13 -4.00 11.54
N GLN A 73 7.77 -2.71 11.47
CA GLN A 73 6.38 -2.29 11.26
C GLN A 73 5.82 -2.81 9.93
N MET A 74 6.60 -2.72 8.84
CA MET A 74 6.20 -3.26 7.53
C MET A 74 6.04 -4.78 7.58
N ALA A 75 6.99 -5.48 8.22
CA ALA A 75 6.93 -6.93 8.37
C ALA A 75 5.72 -7.38 9.22
N ALA A 76 5.40 -6.64 10.29
CA ALA A 76 4.23 -6.89 11.12
C ALA A 76 2.92 -6.70 10.33
N ALA A 77 2.82 -5.64 9.53
CA ALA A 77 1.68 -5.42 8.64
C ALA A 77 1.50 -6.58 7.65
N ILE A 78 2.60 -7.02 7.01
CA ILE A 78 2.60 -8.17 6.09
C ILE A 78 2.23 -9.48 6.79
N ALA A 79 2.66 -9.67 8.04
CA ALA A 79 2.33 -10.85 8.82
C ALA A 79 0.85 -10.85 9.27
N GLY A 80 0.34 -9.72 9.75
CA GLY A 80 -1.05 -9.57 10.20
C GLY A 80 -2.08 -9.59 9.06
N GLY A 81 -1.72 -9.09 7.88
CA GLY A 81 -2.58 -9.13 6.70
C GLY A 81 -2.70 -10.51 6.02
N ARG A 82 -1.91 -11.50 6.44
CA ARG A 82 -2.10 -12.90 6.00
C ARG A 82 -3.15 -13.55 6.91
N HIS A 83 -4.42 -13.36 6.58
CA HIS A 83 -5.46 -14.26 7.07
C HIS A 83 -5.58 -15.46 6.13
N GLU A 84 -5.56 -16.65 6.71
CA GLU A 84 -5.76 -17.96 6.06
C GLU A 84 -7.13 -18.07 5.37
#